data_AF-A0A7S2BVY0-F1
#
_entry.id   AF-A0A7S2BVY0-F1
#
_cell.length_a   1.000
_cell.length_b   1.000
_cell.length_c   1.000
_cell.angle_alpha   90.00
_cell.angle_beta   90.00
_cell.angle_gamma   90.00
#
_symmetry.space_group_name_H-M   'P 1'
#
loop_
_entity.id
_entity.type
_entity.pdbx_description
1 polymer ?
#
loop_
_entity_poly.entity_id
_entity_poly.type
_entity_poly.pdbx_seq_one_letter_code
_entity_poly.pdbx_strand_id
1 'polypeptide(L)'
;MAIRASHVDEMMAARREREEQVNALKDYSAQNTKLGFAAKQEIDITSRRRKEHLARVQAEERMHAMIQESELAARTQERINDQNKKLAGELERRKAERERKERDIQRICEESEELRELERRLKVAYMNKERAAQHDEKQVLARMAREADQAIEDQMEVDRLRLSQAEYEKQMARRNVGLAQKAHLQQQILVREKFLIEAQEEAARDKLMVDAIVNKIEEEDRRDLQIREKRKEETRKLIKDYERQRSRELQEKMEAEAEEQKQIREHMQNMAAREEGIQKALAEKEELQAEMFAKLVEDKARVTAEENELQMLRDMLWEEEMEASRAQAEKDRLIKKEKSKEEMARANQTMLAAKAKQREMDAAEEAKLVNLMMEKFAKDEEQERQAELARVSRREQYKKEIEEQKSQRLHMYEVEKTNELAGVEEDKEVEEYRKAVVAEARRRLLEEHSKRLSGFLPKGTIQSQDELALVRGAA
;
A
#
# COMPACT_ATOMS: atom_id res chain seq x y z
N MET A 1 -75.94 79.75 54.11
CA MET A 1 -76.28 80.70 55.20
C MET A 1 -76.65 79.90 56.46
N ALA A 2 -76.81 80.55 57.62
CA ALA A 2 -77.32 79.92 58.85
C ALA A 2 -78.71 79.24 58.60
N ILE A 3 -79.17 78.11 59.16
CA ILE A 3 -78.47 76.95 59.77
C ILE A 3 -78.67 76.87 61.30
N ARG A 4 -79.89 77.03 61.81
CA ARG A 4 -80.23 76.95 63.26
C ARG A 4 -81.67 76.45 63.48
N ALA A 5 -81.98 75.99 64.70
CA ALA A 5 -83.32 75.60 65.18
C ALA A 5 -83.20 74.61 66.36
N SER A 6 -84.29 74.35 67.11
CA SER A 6 -84.40 73.38 68.22
C SER A 6 -85.86 73.24 68.68
N HIS A 7 -86.19 72.22 69.48
CA HIS A 7 -87.46 72.10 70.24
C HIS A 7 -87.32 71.17 71.46
N VAL A 8 -88.23 71.26 72.44
CA VAL A 8 -88.31 70.41 73.65
C VAL A 8 -89.74 70.47 74.25
N ASP A 9 -90.02 69.77 75.38
CA ASP A 9 -91.24 69.91 76.20
C ASP A 9 -91.63 68.61 76.97
N GLU A 10 -92.76 68.57 77.69
CA GLU A 10 -93.63 67.37 77.80
C GLU A 10 -93.70 66.61 79.17
N MET A 11 -94.81 65.88 79.46
CA MET A 11 -95.30 65.32 80.75
C MET A 11 -95.40 63.77 80.96
N MET A 12 -95.27 62.90 79.95
CA MET A 12 -95.55 61.42 80.01
C MET A 12 -94.38 60.39 80.18
N ALA A 13 -93.34 60.25 79.31
CA ALA A 13 -92.19 59.31 79.44
C ALA A 13 -90.69 59.85 79.38
N ALA A 14 -90.31 60.99 80.02
CA ALA A 14 -89.02 61.73 80.07
C ALA A 14 -87.83 61.09 80.79
N ARG A 15 -88.01 60.10 81.64
CA ARG A 15 -88.84 60.11 82.86
C ARG A 15 -90.33 60.39 82.69
N ARG A 16 -90.82 61.66 82.72
CA ARG A 16 -92.16 62.16 82.23
C ARG A 16 -92.08 63.23 81.06
N GLU A 17 -92.37 62.82 79.80
CA GLU A 17 -92.17 63.35 78.39
C GLU A 17 -90.86 62.88 77.65
N ARG A 18 -89.94 63.78 77.32
CA ARG A 18 -88.56 63.70 76.77
C ARG A 18 -87.73 62.38 76.58
N GLU A 19 -88.03 61.16 77.06
CA GLU A 19 -87.18 59.93 76.94
C GLU A 19 -87.77 58.95 75.94
N GLU A 20 -89.09 58.85 75.79
CA GLU A 20 -89.67 58.32 74.55
C GLU A 20 -89.44 59.29 73.38
N GLN A 21 -89.37 60.60 73.62
CA GLN A 21 -88.84 61.54 72.62
C GLN A 21 -87.34 61.35 72.37
N VAL A 22 -86.48 61.28 73.40
CA VAL A 22 -85.03 61.06 73.21
C VAL A 22 -84.75 59.69 72.59
N ASN A 23 -85.55 58.66 72.87
CA ASN A 23 -85.44 57.36 72.23
C ASN A 23 -86.00 57.41 70.80
N ALA A 24 -87.19 57.94 70.54
CA ALA A 24 -87.71 58.08 69.17
C ALA A 24 -86.89 59.04 68.28
N LEU A 25 -86.25 60.07 68.84
CA LEU A 25 -85.27 60.92 68.14
C LEU A 25 -83.92 60.22 67.97
N LYS A 26 -83.45 59.43 68.95
CA LYS A 26 -82.31 58.52 68.75
C LYS A 26 -82.61 57.45 67.72
N ASP A 27 -83.85 56.96 67.63
CA ASP A 27 -84.28 55.89 66.74
C ASP A 27 -84.54 56.43 65.33
N TYR A 28 -85.14 57.62 65.18
CA TYR A 28 -85.20 58.31 63.89
C TYR A 28 -83.79 58.72 63.44
N SER A 29 -82.92 59.18 64.34
CA SER A 29 -81.51 59.45 64.04
C SER A 29 -80.75 58.16 63.69
N ALA A 30 -81.02 57.04 64.38
CA ALA A 30 -80.43 55.73 64.10
C ALA A 30 -80.98 55.12 62.79
N GLN A 31 -82.26 55.34 62.47
CA GLN A 31 -82.85 54.95 61.19
C GLN A 31 -82.30 55.82 60.06
N ASN A 32 -82.23 57.14 60.22
CA ASN A 32 -81.70 58.05 59.20
C ASN A 32 -80.18 57.87 59.01
N THR A 33 -79.41 57.57 60.06
CA THR A 33 -78.00 57.15 59.92
C THR A 33 -77.87 55.76 59.32
N LYS A 34 -78.70 54.76 59.70
CA LYS A 34 -78.75 53.44 59.02
C LYS A 34 -79.11 53.56 57.55
N LEU A 35 -80.09 54.41 57.19
CA LEU A 35 -80.48 54.69 55.81
C LEU A 35 -79.39 55.47 55.07
N GLY A 36 -78.71 56.41 55.73
CA GLY A 36 -77.54 57.10 55.18
C GLY A 36 -76.33 56.18 54.98
N PHE A 37 -76.13 55.18 55.86
CA PHE A 37 -75.16 54.12 55.66
C PHE A 37 -75.60 53.14 54.57
N ALA A 38 -76.89 52.79 54.47
CA ALA A 38 -77.43 51.94 53.42
C ALA A 38 -77.32 52.60 52.04
N ALA A 39 -77.70 53.87 51.90
CA ALA A 39 -77.56 54.63 50.65
C ALA A 39 -76.09 54.81 50.24
N LYS A 40 -75.18 55.06 51.21
CA LYS A 40 -73.73 55.03 50.96
C LYS A 40 -73.28 53.63 50.53
N GLN A 41 -73.74 52.58 51.19
CA GLN A 41 -73.46 51.20 50.81
C GLN A 41 -74.05 50.82 49.45
N GLU A 42 -75.17 51.39 49.00
CA GLU A 42 -75.69 51.19 47.64
C GLU A 42 -74.84 51.92 46.59
N ILE A 43 -74.34 53.12 46.90
CA ILE A 43 -73.35 53.83 46.08
C ILE A 43 -72.02 53.07 46.04
N ASP A 44 -71.59 52.50 47.16
CA ASP A 44 -70.38 51.67 47.25
C ASP A 44 -70.58 50.30 46.58
N ILE A 45 -71.74 49.67 46.67
CA ILE A 45 -72.09 48.41 46.00
C ILE A 45 -72.22 48.64 44.49
N THR A 46 -72.81 49.75 44.04
CA THR A 46 -72.86 50.06 42.60
C THR A 46 -71.49 50.46 42.05
N SER A 47 -70.67 51.22 42.80
CA SER A 47 -69.29 51.50 42.40
C SER A 47 -68.39 50.26 42.45
N ARG A 48 -68.61 49.35 43.42
CA ARG A 48 -67.95 48.04 43.52
C ARG A 48 -68.36 47.12 42.39
N ARG A 49 -69.66 47.00 42.06
CA ARG A 49 -70.15 46.25 40.89
C ARG A 49 -69.57 46.81 39.58
N ARG A 50 -69.45 48.14 39.45
CA ARG A 50 -68.77 48.77 38.31
C ARG A 50 -67.27 48.43 38.26
N LYS A 51 -66.56 48.46 39.40
CA LYS A 51 -65.15 48.03 39.51
C LYS A 51 -64.96 46.54 39.22
N GLU A 52 -65.82 45.68 39.74
CA GLU A 52 -65.79 44.23 39.51
C GLU A 52 -66.15 43.89 38.06
N HIS A 53 -67.09 44.59 37.44
CA HIS A 53 -67.38 44.45 36.00
C HIS A 53 -66.22 44.95 35.14
N LEU A 54 -65.66 46.13 35.43
CA LEU A 54 -64.49 46.65 34.73
C LEU A 54 -63.27 45.73 34.89
N ALA A 55 -63.07 45.14 36.07
CA ALA A 55 -62.00 44.18 36.32
C ALA A 55 -62.23 42.84 35.59
N ARG A 56 -63.49 42.41 35.39
CA ARG A 56 -63.81 41.26 34.51
C ARG A 56 -63.52 41.58 33.05
N VAL A 57 -64.01 42.71 32.54
CA VAL A 57 -63.73 43.14 31.16
C VAL A 57 -62.21 43.28 30.94
N GLN A 58 -61.46 43.88 31.87
CA GLN A 58 -60.00 43.94 31.79
C GLN A 58 -59.31 42.57 31.92
N ALA A 59 -59.90 41.59 32.60
CA ALA A 59 -59.38 40.23 32.64
C ALA A 59 -59.66 39.47 31.34
N GLU A 60 -60.85 39.65 30.76
CA GLU A 60 -61.24 39.15 29.45
C GLU A 60 -60.37 39.75 28.34
N GLU A 61 -60.17 41.08 28.32
CA GLU A 61 -59.25 41.79 27.43
C GLU A 61 -57.81 41.26 27.54
N ARG A 62 -57.30 41.07 28.75
CA ARG A 62 -55.95 40.48 28.98
C ARG A 62 -55.86 39.03 28.52
N MET A 63 -56.91 38.23 28.75
CA MET A 63 -56.97 36.85 28.28
C MET A 63 -57.00 36.79 26.75
N HIS A 64 -57.78 37.64 26.09
CA HIS A 64 -57.79 37.77 24.62
C HIS A 64 -56.44 38.25 24.08
N ALA A 65 -55.80 39.23 24.71
CA ALA A 65 -54.47 39.70 24.32
C ALA A 65 -53.41 38.58 24.48
N MET A 66 -53.44 37.83 25.59
CA MET A 66 -52.53 36.69 25.81
C MET A 66 -52.76 35.55 24.81
N ILE A 67 -54.02 35.28 24.44
CA ILE A 67 -54.34 34.30 23.39
C ILE A 67 -53.78 34.78 22.04
N GLN A 68 -54.03 36.03 21.65
CA GLN A 68 -53.51 36.61 20.40
C GLN A 68 -51.98 36.61 20.35
N GLU A 69 -51.31 36.97 21.45
CA GLU A 69 -49.85 36.90 21.58
C GLU A 69 -49.36 35.45 21.45
N SER A 70 -50.04 34.48 22.07
CA SER A 70 -49.70 33.06 21.94
C SER A 70 -49.91 32.50 20.52
N GLU A 71 -50.94 32.95 19.80
CA GLU A 71 -51.15 32.59 18.40
C GLU A 71 -50.08 33.19 17.48
N LEU A 72 -49.69 34.45 17.72
CA LEU A 72 -48.62 35.10 16.96
C LEU A 72 -47.26 34.45 17.26
N ALA A 73 -46.98 34.09 18.51
CA ALA A 73 -45.82 33.29 18.90
C ALA A 73 -45.82 31.90 18.24
N ALA A 74 -46.97 31.20 18.21
CA ALA A 74 -47.08 29.91 17.54
C ALA A 74 -46.82 30.00 16.02
N ARG A 75 -47.45 30.97 15.33
CA ARG A 75 -47.26 31.18 13.88
C ARG A 75 -45.84 31.62 13.53
N THR A 76 -45.20 32.44 14.37
CA THR A 76 -43.79 32.83 14.17
C THR A 76 -42.84 31.67 14.44
N GLN A 77 -43.09 30.86 15.48
CA GLN A 77 -42.32 29.65 15.76
C GLN A 77 -42.48 28.59 14.66
N GLU A 78 -43.68 28.42 14.11
CA GLU A 78 -43.94 27.54 12.96
C GLU A 78 -43.15 27.99 11.73
N ARG A 79 -43.17 29.28 11.40
CA ARG A 79 -42.36 29.85 10.30
C ARG A 79 -40.86 29.67 10.53
N ILE A 80 -40.38 29.84 11.77
CA ILE A 80 -38.97 29.59 12.15
C ILE A 80 -38.64 28.10 12.00
N ASN A 81 -39.52 27.20 12.47
CA ASN A 81 -39.35 25.76 12.34
C ASN A 81 -39.27 25.34 10.86
N ASP A 82 -40.09 25.91 9.98
CA ASP A 82 -40.07 25.61 8.54
C ASP A 82 -38.86 26.21 7.81
N GLN A 83 -38.38 27.38 8.23
CA GLN A 83 -37.10 27.92 7.77
C GLN A 83 -35.93 27.02 8.21
N ASN A 84 -35.95 26.55 9.46
CA ASN A 84 -34.95 25.64 10.00
C ASN A 84 -34.98 24.26 9.34
N LYS A 85 -36.16 23.69 9.03
CA LYS A 85 -36.30 22.44 8.25
C LYS A 85 -35.68 22.58 6.85
N LYS A 86 -35.95 23.69 6.15
CA LYS A 86 -35.37 23.96 4.82
C LYS A 86 -33.86 24.11 4.88
N LEU A 87 -33.35 24.89 5.84
CA LEU A 87 -31.92 25.07 6.06
C LEU A 87 -31.23 23.75 6.43
N ALA A 88 -31.84 22.94 7.29
CA ALA A 88 -31.32 21.61 7.64
C ALA A 88 -31.25 20.69 6.40
N GLY A 89 -32.30 20.64 5.59
CA GLY A 89 -32.30 19.86 4.35
C GLY A 89 -31.27 20.34 3.31
N GLU A 90 -31.01 21.65 3.22
CA GLU A 90 -29.92 22.18 2.39
C GLU A 90 -28.53 21.85 2.95
N LEU A 91 -28.34 21.90 4.27
CA LEU A 91 -27.09 21.51 4.93
C LEU A 91 -26.83 20.00 4.79
N GLU A 92 -27.85 19.16 4.91
CA GLU A 92 -27.77 17.72 4.69
C GLU A 92 -27.43 17.39 3.23
N ARG A 93 -28.07 18.05 2.25
CA ARG A 93 -27.72 17.92 0.82
C ARG A 93 -26.27 18.30 0.56
N ARG A 94 -25.83 19.48 1.03
CA ARG A 94 -24.43 19.93 0.90
C ARG A 94 -23.44 19.01 1.61
N LYS A 95 -23.82 18.40 2.74
CA LYS A 95 -23.00 17.38 3.42
C LYS A 95 -22.92 16.10 2.60
N ALA A 96 -24.05 15.59 2.10
CA ALA A 96 -24.09 14.38 1.27
C ALA A 96 -23.36 14.55 -0.06
N GLU A 97 -23.40 15.73 -0.67
CA GLU A 97 -22.61 16.09 -1.86
C GLU A 97 -21.10 16.10 -1.57
N ARG A 98 -20.67 16.64 -0.42
CA ARG A 98 -19.28 16.58 0.03
C ARG A 98 -18.85 15.13 0.29
N GLU A 99 -19.63 14.38 1.05
CA GLU A 99 -19.37 12.98 1.39
C GLU A 99 -19.40 12.05 0.15
N ARG A 100 -20.10 12.43 -0.92
CA ARG A 100 -19.98 11.79 -2.24
C ARG A 100 -18.65 12.16 -2.89
N LYS A 101 -18.38 13.45 -3.10
CA LYS A 101 -17.13 13.94 -3.72
C LYS A 101 -15.87 13.43 -3.00
N GLU A 102 -15.87 13.38 -1.67
CA GLU A 102 -14.79 12.84 -0.86
C GLU A 102 -14.60 11.32 -1.11
N ARG A 103 -15.67 10.54 -1.24
CA ARG A 103 -15.60 9.11 -1.60
C ARG A 103 -15.22 8.87 -3.06
N ASP A 104 -15.68 9.71 -3.99
CA ASP A 104 -15.29 9.66 -5.39
C ASP A 104 -13.79 9.99 -5.56
N ILE A 105 -13.29 11.00 -4.84
CA ILE A 105 -11.85 11.31 -4.73
C ILE A 105 -11.09 10.15 -4.10
N GLN A 106 -11.57 9.56 -2.99
CA GLN A 106 -10.94 8.39 -2.37
C GLN A 106 -10.85 7.21 -3.35
N ARG A 107 -11.94 6.87 -4.04
CA ARG A 107 -11.95 5.81 -5.07
C ARG A 107 -10.95 6.10 -6.18
N ILE A 108 -10.95 7.32 -6.74
CA ILE A 108 -9.98 7.72 -7.78
C ILE A 108 -8.54 7.60 -7.26
N CYS A 109 -8.28 7.96 -6.00
CA CYS A 109 -6.96 7.85 -5.40
C CYS A 109 -6.51 6.39 -5.17
N GLU A 110 -7.41 5.54 -4.68
CA GLU A 110 -7.14 4.12 -4.42
C GLU A 110 -6.98 3.32 -5.72
N GLU A 111 -7.76 3.62 -6.75
CA GLU A 111 -7.68 3.01 -8.09
C GLU A 111 -6.45 3.46 -8.89
N SER A 112 -5.91 4.65 -8.63
CA SER A 112 -4.79 5.21 -9.38
C SER A 112 -3.48 4.43 -9.16
N GLU A 113 -3.01 3.78 -10.23
CA GLU A 113 -1.72 3.07 -10.22
C GLU A 113 -0.54 4.01 -9.98
N GLU A 114 -0.60 5.25 -10.47
CA GLU A 114 0.43 6.27 -10.27
C GLU A 114 0.62 6.62 -8.80
N LEU A 115 -0.46 6.89 -8.07
CA LEU A 115 -0.40 7.19 -6.63
C LEU A 115 0.08 5.98 -5.84
N ARG A 116 -0.38 4.78 -6.22
CA ARG A 116 0.09 3.52 -5.63
C ARG A 116 1.57 3.27 -5.91
N GLU A 117 2.11 3.68 -7.06
CA GLU A 117 3.55 3.62 -7.35
C GLU A 117 4.35 4.70 -6.62
N LEU A 118 3.83 5.93 -6.55
CA LEU A 118 4.39 7.03 -5.79
C LEU A 118 4.55 6.64 -4.31
N GLU A 119 3.52 6.08 -3.69
CA GLU A 119 3.58 5.51 -2.34
C GLU A 119 4.68 4.45 -2.19
N ARG A 120 4.79 3.52 -3.14
CA ARG A 120 5.83 2.47 -3.10
C ARG A 120 7.23 3.08 -3.16
N ARG A 121 7.44 4.08 -4.02
CA ARG A 121 8.70 4.85 -4.13
C ARG A 121 9.00 5.64 -2.84
N LEU A 122 8.00 6.25 -2.22
CA LEU A 122 8.12 6.95 -0.93
C LEU A 122 8.41 6.00 0.23
N LYS A 123 7.78 4.83 0.28
CA LYS A 123 8.07 3.77 1.27
C LYS A 123 9.52 3.27 1.13
N VAL A 124 10.01 3.09 -0.10
CA VAL A 124 11.43 2.80 -0.37
C VAL A 124 12.36 3.94 0.08
N ALA A 125 11.96 5.20 -0.10
CA ALA A 125 12.72 6.36 0.39
C ALA A 125 12.86 6.37 1.92
N TYR A 126 11.78 6.08 2.66
CA TYR A 126 11.84 5.92 4.12
C TYR A 126 12.77 4.77 4.53
N MET A 127 12.66 3.59 3.90
CA MET A 127 13.57 2.47 4.17
C MET A 127 15.04 2.82 3.89
N ASN A 128 15.32 3.61 2.85
CA ASN A 128 16.69 4.04 2.52
C ASN A 128 17.21 5.09 3.51
N LYS A 129 16.36 6.00 4.01
CA LYS A 129 16.70 6.92 5.09
C LYS A 129 16.99 6.18 6.41
N GLU A 130 16.17 5.18 6.73
CA GLU A 130 16.36 4.34 7.91
C GLU A 130 17.67 3.53 7.82
N ARG A 131 17.94 2.90 6.67
CA ARG A 131 19.21 2.19 6.41
C ARG A 131 20.44 3.10 6.53
N ALA A 132 20.35 4.35 6.10
CA ALA A 132 21.42 5.33 6.28
C ALA A 132 21.65 5.62 7.78
N ALA A 133 20.58 5.90 8.53
CA ALA A 133 20.67 6.12 9.97
C ALA A 133 21.25 4.90 10.73
N GLN A 134 20.79 3.68 10.40
CA GLN A 134 21.33 2.42 10.95
C GLN A 134 22.80 2.19 10.58
N HIS A 135 23.23 2.62 9.38
CA HIS A 135 24.62 2.51 8.95
C HIS A 135 25.51 3.52 9.69
N ASP A 136 25.04 4.74 9.89
CA ASP A 136 25.76 5.78 10.64
C ASP A 136 25.83 5.43 12.13
N GLU A 137 24.74 4.92 12.72
CA GLU A 137 24.72 4.34 14.08
C GLU A 137 25.73 3.20 14.19
N LYS A 138 25.74 2.27 13.23
CA LYS A 138 26.72 1.18 13.19
C LYS A 138 28.16 1.67 13.06
N GLN A 139 28.42 2.77 12.36
CA GLN A 139 29.75 3.40 12.32
C GLN A 139 30.14 3.99 13.68
N VAL A 140 29.21 4.68 14.37
CA VAL A 140 29.44 5.21 15.72
C VAL A 140 29.71 4.08 16.71
N LEU A 141 28.90 3.02 16.71
CA LEU A 141 29.10 1.85 17.58
C LEU A 141 30.41 1.12 17.26
N ALA A 142 30.75 0.93 15.98
CA ALA A 142 32.02 0.31 15.59
C ALA A 142 33.24 1.18 15.93
N ARG A 143 33.08 2.51 15.97
CA ARG A 143 34.11 3.43 16.46
C ARG A 143 34.26 3.32 17.98
N MET A 144 33.16 3.37 18.73
CA MET A 144 33.18 3.23 20.20
C MET A 144 33.76 1.88 20.65
N ALA A 145 33.47 0.80 19.91
CA ALA A 145 34.07 -0.51 20.15
C ALA A 145 35.60 -0.46 19.99
N ARG A 146 36.12 0.10 18.89
CA ARG A 146 37.58 0.26 18.67
C ARG A 146 38.23 1.13 19.74
N GLU A 147 37.60 2.23 20.13
CA GLU A 147 38.10 3.11 21.20
C GLU A 147 38.12 2.41 22.57
N ALA A 148 37.18 1.48 22.82
CA ALA A 148 37.19 0.62 24.01
C ALA A 148 38.25 -0.50 23.93
N ASP A 149 38.37 -1.19 22.78
CA ASP A 149 39.37 -2.23 22.56
C ASP A 149 40.79 -1.67 22.75
N GLN A 150 41.08 -0.50 22.16
CA GLN A 150 42.34 0.23 22.34
C GLN A 150 42.60 0.58 23.81
N ALA A 151 41.60 1.07 24.53
CA ALA A 151 41.74 1.37 25.96
C ALA A 151 42.00 0.11 26.82
N ILE A 152 41.62 -1.09 26.36
CA ILE A 152 41.93 -2.37 27.01
C ILE A 152 43.34 -2.83 26.62
N GLU A 153 43.76 -2.68 25.37
CA GLU A 153 45.13 -2.95 24.91
C GLU A 153 46.17 -2.09 25.66
N ASP A 154 45.91 -0.78 25.80
CA ASP A 154 46.74 0.16 26.56
C ASP A 154 46.89 -0.29 28.03
N GLN A 155 45.78 -0.71 28.67
CA GLN A 155 45.80 -1.22 30.04
C GLN A 155 46.60 -2.52 30.17
N MET A 156 46.44 -3.44 29.21
CA MET A 156 47.20 -4.69 29.17
C MET A 156 48.70 -4.44 28.95
N GLU A 157 49.11 -3.46 28.15
CA GLU A 157 50.53 -3.09 28.04
C GLU A 157 51.05 -2.47 29.34
N VAL A 158 50.31 -1.55 29.98
CA VAL A 158 50.70 -0.96 31.26
C VAL A 158 50.89 -2.04 32.34
N ASP A 159 49.99 -3.02 32.43
CA ASP A 159 50.12 -4.12 33.40
C ASP A 159 51.20 -5.13 33.01
N ARG A 160 51.44 -5.40 31.72
CA ARG A 160 52.61 -6.17 31.24
C ARG A 160 53.92 -5.50 31.65
N LEU A 161 54.01 -4.18 31.54
CA LEU A 161 55.18 -3.39 31.94
C LEU A 161 55.37 -3.41 33.47
N ARG A 162 54.30 -3.23 34.26
CA ARG A 162 54.32 -3.37 35.73
C ARG A 162 54.78 -4.75 36.18
N LEU A 163 54.27 -5.83 35.56
CA LEU A 163 54.68 -7.20 35.86
C LEU A 163 56.16 -7.43 35.54
N SER A 164 56.63 -6.98 34.38
CA SER A 164 58.04 -7.05 33.97
C SER A 164 58.97 -6.29 34.94
N GLN A 165 58.57 -5.09 35.38
CA GLN A 165 59.29 -4.33 36.41
C GLN A 165 59.33 -5.08 37.74
N ALA A 166 58.20 -5.61 38.21
CA ALA A 166 58.14 -6.38 39.45
C ALA A 166 58.92 -7.71 39.39
N GLU A 167 59.06 -8.32 38.21
CA GLU A 167 59.94 -9.48 38.01
C GLU A 167 61.42 -9.07 38.03
N TYR A 168 61.79 -7.97 37.37
CA TYR A 168 63.14 -7.43 37.42
C TYR A 168 63.55 -7.05 38.86
N GLU A 169 62.66 -6.41 39.62
CA GLU A 169 62.86 -6.13 41.05
C GLU A 169 63.04 -7.42 41.87
N LYS A 170 62.22 -8.46 41.66
CA LYS A 170 62.39 -9.77 42.31
C LYS A 170 63.72 -10.43 41.95
N GLN A 171 64.18 -10.32 40.70
CA GLN A 171 65.49 -10.83 40.27
C GLN A 171 66.63 -10.04 40.92
N MET A 172 66.54 -8.71 40.98
CA MET A 172 67.52 -7.86 41.63
C MET A 172 67.56 -8.06 43.15
N ALA A 173 66.42 -8.27 43.80
CA ALA A 173 66.33 -8.66 45.21
C ALA A 173 67.02 -10.01 45.48
N ARG A 174 66.74 -11.04 44.66
CA ARG A 174 67.44 -12.34 44.72
C ARG A 174 68.95 -12.18 44.53
N ARG A 175 69.38 -11.36 43.56
CA ARG A 175 70.80 -11.06 43.31
C ARG A 175 71.46 -10.38 44.51
N ASN A 176 70.79 -9.41 45.14
CA ASN A 176 71.28 -8.70 46.32
C ASN A 176 71.40 -9.63 47.54
N VAL A 177 70.44 -10.54 47.75
CA VAL A 177 70.54 -11.58 48.78
C VAL A 177 71.71 -12.53 48.51
N GLY A 178 71.91 -12.97 47.27
CA GLY A 178 73.05 -13.81 46.89
C GLY A 178 74.40 -13.10 47.06
N LEU A 179 74.47 -11.79 46.79
CA LEU A 179 75.65 -10.97 47.03
C LEU A 179 75.93 -10.81 48.54
N ALA A 180 74.90 -10.59 49.36
CA ALA A 180 75.03 -10.52 50.82
C ALA A 180 75.51 -11.86 51.42
N GLN A 181 74.96 -12.98 50.96
CA GLN A 181 75.42 -14.32 51.33
C GLN A 181 76.87 -14.55 50.93
N LYS A 182 77.28 -14.16 49.71
CA LYS A 182 78.67 -14.26 49.25
C LYS A 182 79.61 -13.40 50.11
N ALA A 183 79.22 -12.16 50.44
CA ALA A 183 80.01 -11.29 51.30
C ALA A 183 80.19 -11.88 52.71
N HIS A 184 79.14 -12.49 53.27
CA HIS A 184 79.23 -13.17 54.57
C HIS A 184 80.13 -14.42 54.52
N LEU A 185 80.05 -15.22 53.45
CA LEU A 185 80.99 -16.34 53.25
C LEU A 185 82.44 -15.86 53.10
N GLN A 186 82.69 -14.73 52.43
CA GLN A 186 84.02 -14.13 52.36
C GLN A 186 84.51 -13.64 53.74
N GLN A 187 83.64 -13.09 54.58
CA GLN A 187 83.98 -12.78 55.98
C GLN A 187 84.34 -14.04 56.78
N GLN A 188 83.59 -15.14 56.61
CA GLN A 188 83.92 -16.42 57.26
C GLN A 188 85.26 -17.00 56.79
N ILE A 189 85.62 -16.84 55.51
CA ILE A 189 86.95 -17.22 54.98
C ILE A 189 88.05 -16.36 55.62
N LEU A 190 87.91 -15.04 55.64
CA LEU A 190 88.89 -14.13 56.27
C LEU A 190 89.07 -14.39 57.77
N VAL A 191 88.02 -14.81 58.48
CA VAL A 191 88.11 -15.25 59.88
C VAL A 191 88.87 -16.58 60.00
N ARG A 192 88.64 -17.54 59.09
CA ARG A 192 89.41 -18.79 59.03
C ARG A 192 90.88 -18.59 58.70
N GLU A 193 91.19 -17.66 57.80
CA GLU A 193 92.58 -17.30 57.45
C GLU A 193 93.31 -16.69 58.65
N LYS A 194 92.66 -15.85 59.45
CA LYS A 194 93.21 -15.34 60.72
C LYS A 194 93.50 -16.46 61.72
N PHE A 195 92.54 -17.34 61.98
CA PHE A 195 92.77 -18.49 62.87
C PHE A 195 93.88 -19.42 62.36
N LEU A 196 94.07 -19.53 61.04
CA LEU A 196 95.15 -20.31 60.45
C LEU A 196 96.53 -19.64 60.60
N ILE A 197 96.60 -18.30 60.57
CA ILE A 197 97.81 -17.52 60.88
C ILE A 197 98.13 -17.63 62.39
N GLU A 198 97.14 -17.47 63.26
CA GLU A 198 97.29 -17.61 64.72
C GLU A 198 97.79 -19.02 65.09
N ALA A 199 97.22 -20.07 64.49
CA ALA A 199 97.70 -21.45 64.66
C ALA A 199 99.10 -21.70 64.07
N GLN A 200 99.50 -20.98 63.02
CA GLN A 200 100.88 -21.02 62.50
C GLN A 200 101.87 -20.33 63.45
N GLU A 201 101.49 -19.23 64.09
CA GLU A 201 102.31 -18.61 65.14
C GLU A 201 102.46 -19.52 66.35
N GLU A 202 101.39 -20.16 66.82
CA GLU A 202 101.45 -21.12 67.93
C GLU A 202 102.32 -22.32 67.57
N ALA A 203 102.12 -22.92 66.39
CA ALA A 203 102.98 -24.00 65.90
C ALA A 203 104.46 -23.59 65.75
N ALA A 204 104.75 -22.32 65.46
CA ALA A 204 106.12 -21.80 65.43
C ALA A 204 106.72 -21.63 66.83
N ARG A 205 105.92 -21.21 67.83
CA ARG A 205 106.34 -21.14 69.24
C ARG A 205 106.60 -22.54 69.81
N ASP A 206 105.68 -23.47 69.56
CA ASP A 206 105.82 -24.89 69.94
C ASP A 206 107.02 -25.52 69.24
N LYS A 207 107.25 -25.23 67.95
CA LYS A 207 108.46 -25.69 67.26
C LYS A 207 109.73 -25.16 67.94
N LEU A 208 109.80 -23.87 68.29
CA LEU A 208 110.98 -23.33 69.00
C LEU A 208 111.20 -24.01 70.37
N MET A 209 110.13 -24.38 71.07
CA MET A 209 110.20 -25.15 72.32
C MET A 209 110.65 -26.60 72.10
N VAL A 210 110.16 -27.26 71.04
CA VAL A 210 110.60 -28.61 70.63
C VAL A 210 112.04 -28.58 70.15
N ASP A 211 112.46 -27.63 69.32
CA ASP A 211 113.83 -27.45 68.87
C ASP A 211 114.77 -27.22 70.07
N ALA A 212 114.35 -26.50 71.12
CA ALA A 212 115.13 -26.36 72.35
C ALA A 212 115.27 -27.68 73.13
N ILE A 213 114.22 -28.52 73.17
CA ILE A 213 114.27 -29.87 73.76
C ILE A 213 115.17 -30.79 72.91
N VAL A 214 115.05 -30.74 71.58
CA VAL A 214 115.85 -31.54 70.64
C VAL A 214 117.33 -31.15 70.71
N ASN A 215 117.68 -29.87 70.81
CA ASN A 215 119.07 -29.45 71.04
C ASN A 215 119.63 -29.99 72.36
N LYS A 216 118.81 -30.04 73.43
CA LYS A 216 119.21 -30.64 74.71
C LYS A 216 119.41 -32.16 74.60
N ILE A 217 118.53 -32.85 73.85
CA ILE A 217 118.70 -34.27 73.52
C ILE A 217 119.97 -34.47 72.67
N GLU A 218 120.25 -33.62 71.67
CA GLU A 218 121.48 -33.69 70.89
C GLU A 218 122.74 -33.53 71.74
N GLU A 219 122.73 -32.70 72.79
CA GLU A 219 123.87 -32.63 73.72
C GLU A 219 124.06 -33.92 74.52
N GLU A 220 122.99 -34.64 74.86
CA GLU A 220 123.05 -35.95 75.53
C GLU A 220 123.44 -37.06 74.53
N ASP A 221 122.81 -37.11 73.36
CA ASP A 221 123.14 -38.04 72.26
C ASP A 221 124.56 -37.83 71.71
N ARG A 222 125.12 -36.61 71.73
CA ARG A 222 126.55 -36.39 71.37
C ARG A 222 127.50 -37.03 72.39
N ARG A 223 127.14 -37.08 73.68
CA ARG A 223 127.91 -37.79 74.73
C ARG A 223 127.81 -39.31 74.48
N ASP A 224 126.62 -39.81 74.16
CA ASP A 224 126.38 -41.23 73.86
C ASP A 224 126.96 -41.69 72.50
N LEU A 225 127.01 -40.82 71.50
CA LEU A 225 127.66 -41.07 70.21
C LEU A 225 129.19 -41.18 70.35
N GLN A 226 129.82 -40.38 71.22
CA GLN A 226 131.23 -40.56 71.57
C GLN A 226 131.52 -41.89 72.30
N ILE A 227 130.50 -42.53 72.88
CA ILE A 227 130.56 -43.90 73.44
C ILE A 227 130.28 -44.96 72.36
N ARG A 228 129.42 -44.67 71.37
CA ARG A 228 129.04 -45.59 70.27
C ARG A 228 129.99 -45.62 69.08
N GLU A 229 130.62 -44.52 68.68
CA GLU A 229 131.60 -44.47 67.57
C GLU A 229 132.77 -45.44 67.84
N LYS A 230 133.25 -45.44 69.08
CA LYS A 230 134.26 -46.38 69.62
C LYS A 230 133.89 -47.87 69.50
N ARG A 231 132.61 -48.19 69.19
CA ARG A 231 132.09 -49.55 68.94
C ARG A 231 131.69 -49.80 67.47
N LYS A 232 131.74 -48.78 66.61
CA LYS A 232 131.33 -48.85 65.19
C LYS A 232 132.49 -48.93 64.21
N GLU A 233 133.65 -48.38 64.56
CA GLU A 233 134.89 -48.63 63.79
C GLU A 233 135.25 -50.13 63.76
N GLU A 234 134.86 -50.86 64.80
CA GLU A 234 135.04 -52.31 64.95
C GLU A 234 134.25 -53.14 63.92
N THR A 235 133.14 -52.62 63.37
CA THR A 235 132.18 -53.41 62.56
C THR A 235 132.05 -52.98 61.10
N ARG A 236 132.42 -51.74 60.72
CA ARG A 236 132.05 -51.17 59.40
C ARG A 236 132.82 -51.72 58.18
N LYS A 237 133.70 -52.71 58.36
CA LYS A 237 134.62 -53.25 57.31
C LYS A 237 134.02 -54.37 56.44
N LEU A 238 132.70 -54.65 56.52
CA LEU A 238 132.15 -55.98 56.19
C LEU A 238 131.10 -56.09 55.04
N ILE A 239 130.70 -54.99 54.36
CA ILE A 239 129.38 -54.94 53.65
C ILE A 239 129.41 -54.58 52.15
N LYS A 240 130.51 -54.07 51.58
CA LYS A 240 130.44 -53.05 50.51
C LYS A 240 130.20 -53.52 49.04
N ASP A 241 129.79 -54.77 48.81
CA ASP A 241 130.22 -55.51 47.61
C ASP A 241 129.11 -56.04 46.64
N TYR A 242 127.86 -55.54 46.66
CA TYR A 242 126.68 -56.33 46.19
C TYR A 242 125.69 -55.80 45.09
N GLU A 243 125.77 -54.56 44.57
CA GLU A 243 124.50 -53.81 44.25
C GLU A 243 124.10 -53.47 42.76
N ARG A 244 124.57 -54.16 41.70
CA ARG A 244 124.79 -53.47 40.37
C ARG A 244 123.95 -53.81 39.10
N GLN A 245 122.68 -54.26 39.13
CA GLN A 245 122.11 -55.05 37.99
C GLN A 245 120.75 -54.72 37.27
N ARG A 246 119.91 -53.73 37.63
CA ARG A 246 118.43 -53.79 37.32
C ARG A 246 117.79 -52.57 36.60
N SER A 247 117.87 -52.41 35.26
CA SER A 247 117.29 -51.22 34.57
C SER A 247 117.17 -51.25 33.01
N ARG A 248 116.22 -51.99 32.41
CA ARG A 248 115.95 -52.02 30.93
C ARG A 248 114.49 -52.26 30.49
N GLU A 249 113.51 -52.28 31.41
CA GLU A 249 112.37 -53.21 31.27
C GLU A 249 111.13 -52.78 30.43
N LEU A 250 111.03 -51.59 29.81
CA LEU A 250 109.77 -51.15 29.16
C LEU A 250 109.90 -50.16 27.97
N GLN A 251 109.05 -50.33 26.94
CA GLN A 251 108.67 -49.35 25.90
C GLN A 251 107.25 -49.67 25.36
N GLU A 252 106.47 -48.68 24.91
CA GLU A 252 105.10 -48.85 24.37
C GLU A 252 104.76 -47.90 23.18
N LYS A 253 103.56 -48.05 22.57
CA LYS A 253 103.05 -47.31 21.37
C LYS A 253 101.61 -46.79 21.55
N MET A 254 101.13 -45.89 20.66
CA MET A 254 99.96 -45.01 20.94
C MET A 254 99.01 -44.67 19.74
N GLU A 255 98.96 -45.43 18.64
CA GLU A 255 98.71 -44.83 17.30
C GLU A 255 97.36 -45.15 16.57
N ALA A 256 96.19 -45.24 17.23
CA ALA A 256 95.04 -46.01 16.67
C ALA A 256 93.67 -45.35 16.28
N GLU A 257 93.34 -44.08 16.59
CA GLU A 257 91.91 -43.69 16.83
C GLU A 257 91.21 -42.65 15.88
N ALA A 258 91.52 -42.56 14.56
CA ALA A 258 91.33 -41.28 13.83
C ALA A 258 90.17 -41.05 12.80
N GLU A 259 89.39 -42.03 12.30
CA GLU A 259 88.82 -41.89 10.92
C GLU A 259 87.28 -41.65 10.67
N GLU A 260 86.34 -41.86 11.60
CA GLU A 260 84.93 -42.20 11.20
C GLU A 260 83.93 -41.09 10.75
N GLN A 261 84.14 -39.79 11.02
CA GLN A 261 82.99 -38.84 11.19
C GLN A 261 82.40 -38.12 9.94
N LYS A 262 82.14 -38.76 8.78
CA LYS A 262 81.92 -38.01 7.50
C LYS A 262 80.59 -38.06 6.72
N GLN A 263 79.57 -38.87 7.07
CA GLN A 263 78.51 -39.26 6.10
C GLN A 263 77.09 -38.65 6.22
N ILE A 264 76.75 -37.83 7.23
CA ILE A 264 75.34 -37.57 7.61
C ILE A 264 74.81 -36.17 7.19
N ARG A 265 74.67 -35.86 5.88
CA ARG A 265 74.19 -34.51 5.44
C ARG A 265 73.20 -34.38 4.26
N GLU A 266 72.89 -35.42 3.47
CA GLU A 266 72.31 -35.21 2.12
C GLU A 266 70.78 -35.39 1.96
N HIS A 267 70.04 -35.84 2.98
CA HIS A 267 68.64 -36.34 2.81
C HIS A 267 67.50 -35.29 3.04
N MET A 268 67.74 -33.98 2.90
CA MET A 268 66.81 -32.93 3.39
C MET A 268 66.14 -32.03 2.32
N GLN A 269 66.28 -32.30 1.01
CA GLN A 269 65.90 -31.32 -0.04
C GLN A 269 64.76 -31.71 -1.02
N ASN A 270 64.20 -32.92 -0.98
CA ASN A 270 63.40 -33.46 -2.11
C ASN A 270 61.86 -33.45 -1.99
N MET A 271 61.24 -32.82 -0.98
CA MET A 271 59.80 -33.01 -0.67
C MET A 271 58.95 -31.72 -0.56
N ALA A 272 59.29 -30.65 -1.29
CA ALA A 272 58.62 -29.33 -1.17
C ALA A 272 58.08 -28.73 -2.49
N ALA A 273 57.85 -29.55 -3.53
CA ALA A 273 57.59 -29.06 -4.90
C ALA A 273 56.37 -29.73 -5.59
N ARG A 274 55.20 -29.80 -4.93
CA ARG A 274 54.04 -30.52 -5.48
C ARG A 274 52.63 -30.01 -5.11
N GLU A 275 52.46 -28.74 -4.73
CA GLU A 275 51.17 -28.27 -4.18
C GLU A 275 50.64 -26.90 -4.69
N GLU A 276 51.26 -26.28 -5.71
CA GLU A 276 50.71 -25.09 -6.38
C GLU A 276 50.25 -25.40 -7.82
N GLY A 277 48.94 -25.62 -7.99
CA GLY A 277 48.31 -25.97 -9.28
C GLY A 277 46.83 -25.63 -9.35
N ILE A 278 46.40 -24.60 -8.62
CA ILE A 278 44.99 -24.23 -8.41
C ILE A 278 44.43 -23.38 -9.57
N GLN A 279 43.16 -23.59 -9.93
CA GLN A 279 42.28 -22.71 -10.74
C GLN A 279 42.78 -22.24 -12.13
N LYS A 280 42.62 -23.07 -13.17
CA LYS A 280 42.49 -22.59 -14.57
C LYS A 280 41.44 -23.27 -15.46
N ALA A 281 40.59 -24.17 -14.92
CA ALA A 281 39.60 -24.93 -15.68
C ALA A 281 38.15 -24.71 -15.17
N LEU A 282 37.70 -23.45 -15.12
CA LEU A 282 36.33 -23.07 -14.75
C LEU A 282 35.72 -22.07 -15.76
N ALA A 283 36.10 -22.19 -17.04
CA ALA A 283 35.77 -21.23 -18.10
C ALA A 283 35.26 -21.89 -19.40
N GLU A 284 34.79 -23.15 -19.32
CA GLU A 284 34.21 -23.90 -20.44
C GLU A 284 32.72 -24.20 -20.23
N LYS A 285 31.98 -23.15 -19.85
CA LYS A 285 30.54 -23.02 -20.10
C LYS A 285 30.35 -21.75 -20.94
N GLU A 286 29.76 -21.89 -22.13
CA GLU A 286 28.65 -21.08 -22.69
C GLU A 286 28.58 -21.11 -24.23
N GLU A 287 29.66 -21.41 -24.95
CA GLU A 287 29.70 -21.40 -26.44
C GLU A 287 29.29 -22.73 -27.12
N LEU A 288 28.16 -23.32 -26.71
CA LEU A 288 27.44 -24.32 -27.51
C LEU A 288 25.94 -23.98 -27.57
N GLN A 289 25.64 -22.85 -28.22
CA GLN A 289 24.28 -22.34 -28.43
C GLN A 289 23.60 -22.95 -29.67
N ALA A 290 22.27 -22.90 -29.66
CA ALA A 290 21.38 -22.66 -30.82
C ALA A 290 21.26 -23.65 -32.01
N GLU A 291 22.19 -24.57 -32.29
CA GLU A 291 22.22 -25.23 -33.63
C GLU A 291 21.22 -26.38 -33.92
N MET A 292 20.33 -26.80 -33.01
CA MET A 292 19.54 -28.05 -33.21
C MET A 292 18.00 -28.00 -33.02
N PHE A 293 17.33 -26.85 -33.23
CA PHE A 293 15.84 -26.81 -33.26
C PHE A 293 15.21 -26.03 -34.44
N ALA A 294 16.01 -25.56 -35.39
CA ALA A 294 15.55 -24.69 -36.50
C ALA A 294 15.17 -25.44 -37.80
N LYS A 295 14.91 -26.76 -37.75
CA LYS A 295 14.69 -27.62 -38.95
C LYS A 295 13.42 -28.48 -38.89
N LEU A 296 12.28 -27.87 -38.54
CA LEU A 296 10.98 -28.56 -38.48
C LEU A 296 9.80 -27.76 -39.06
N VAL A 297 10.05 -26.62 -39.71
CA VAL A 297 9.01 -25.68 -40.19
C VAL A 297 8.82 -25.74 -41.72
N GLU A 298 9.71 -26.42 -42.44
CA GLU A 298 9.80 -26.35 -43.92
C GLU A 298 8.94 -27.42 -44.64
N ASP A 299 8.63 -28.54 -43.98
CA ASP A 299 8.10 -29.77 -44.62
C ASP A 299 6.56 -29.87 -44.76
N LYS A 300 5.79 -28.80 -44.48
CA LYS A 300 4.32 -28.86 -44.47
C LYS A 300 3.57 -27.95 -45.45
N ALA A 301 4.28 -27.41 -46.45
CA ALA A 301 3.73 -26.52 -47.47
C ALA A 301 3.59 -27.15 -48.88
N ARG A 302 3.74 -28.48 -49.02
CA ARG A 302 3.97 -29.15 -50.32
C ARG A 302 3.00 -30.32 -50.62
N VAL A 303 1.72 -30.17 -50.31
CA VAL A 303 0.70 -31.24 -50.46
C VAL A 303 -0.61 -30.68 -51.04
N THR A 304 -1.15 -31.38 -52.05
CA THR A 304 -2.50 -31.24 -52.64
C THR A 304 -2.93 -29.82 -53.08
N ALA A 305 -2.45 -29.42 -54.26
CA ALA A 305 -3.03 -28.35 -55.07
C ALA A 305 -3.55 -28.89 -56.44
N GLU A 306 -3.97 -30.17 -56.49
CA GLU A 306 -4.01 -30.97 -57.73
C GLU A 306 -5.34 -31.72 -58.02
N GLU A 307 -6.38 -31.60 -57.20
CA GLU A 307 -7.62 -32.42 -57.33
C GLU A 307 -8.82 -31.64 -57.90
N ASN A 308 -8.73 -31.12 -59.13
CA ASN A 308 -9.72 -30.16 -59.69
C ASN A 308 -10.21 -30.41 -61.14
N GLU A 309 -10.07 -31.62 -61.69
CA GLU A 309 -10.26 -31.87 -63.15
C GLU A 309 -11.53 -32.68 -63.56
N LEU A 310 -12.40 -33.08 -62.63
CA LEU A 310 -13.44 -34.11 -62.90
C LEU A 310 -14.84 -33.60 -63.35
N GLN A 311 -14.97 -32.42 -63.99
CA GLN A 311 -16.29 -31.74 -64.12
C GLN A 311 -16.64 -31.15 -65.52
N MET A 312 -16.22 -31.76 -66.64
CA MET A 312 -16.42 -31.12 -67.96
C MET A 312 -16.88 -31.97 -69.17
N LEU A 313 -17.51 -33.16 -68.97
CA LEU A 313 -17.93 -34.05 -70.06
C LEU A 313 -19.30 -34.75 -69.81
N ARG A 314 -20.44 -34.09 -70.08
CA ARG A 314 -21.78 -34.71 -69.89
C ARG A 314 -22.92 -34.34 -70.86
N ASP A 315 -22.89 -33.20 -71.57
CA ASP A 315 -24.14 -32.54 -72.01
C ASP A 315 -24.34 -32.34 -73.55
N MET A 316 -24.36 -33.38 -74.39
CA MET A 316 -24.70 -33.24 -75.84
C MET A 316 -25.47 -34.43 -76.49
N LEU A 317 -26.81 -34.47 -76.37
CA LEU A 317 -27.81 -35.33 -77.07
C LEU A 317 -29.23 -34.69 -76.92
N TRP A 318 -30.29 -34.97 -77.68
CA TRP A 318 -30.55 -35.52 -79.03
C TRP A 318 -32.07 -35.34 -79.36
N GLU A 319 -32.50 -35.19 -80.63
CA GLU A 319 -33.74 -34.43 -80.96
C GLU A 319 -34.68 -34.96 -82.10
N GLU A 320 -34.59 -36.20 -82.61
CA GLU A 320 -35.03 -36.52 -84.01
C GLU A 320 -36.44 -37.16 -84.30
N GLU A 321 -37.51 -37.00 -83.48
CA GLU A 321 -38.74 -37.84 -83.63
C GLU A 321 -39.99 -37.24 -84.37
N MET A 322 -40.28 -35.95 -84.24
CA MET A 322 -41.66 -35.47 -83.95
C MET A 322 -42.70 -35.23 -85.10
N GLU A 323 -42.61 -35.80 -86.31
CA GLU A 323 -43.36 -35.23 -87.48
C GLU A 323 -44.81 -35.73 -87.79
N ALA A 324 -45.01 -37.00 -88.16
CA ALA A 324 -45.92 -37.29 -89.30
C ALA A 324 -47.28 -37.98 -89.01
N SER A 325 -48.41 -37.29 -89.26
CA SER A 325 -49.74 -37.93 -89.51
C SER A 325 -50.74 -36.99 -90.21
N ARG A 326 -51.38 -37.41 -91.33
CA ARG A 326 -52.26 -36.58 -92.21
C ARG A 326 -53.37 -37.42 -92.90
N ALA A 327 -54.45 -36.80 -93.41
CA ALA A 327 -55.72 -37.47 -93.80
C ALA A 327 -56.38 -36.98 -95.13
N GLN A 328 -57.47 -37.62 -95.60
CA GLN A 328 -58.13 -37.38 -96.90
C GLN A 328 -59.65 -37.73 -96.92
N ALA A 329 -60.53 -36.95 -97.58
CA ALA A 329 -61.95 -37.25 -97.85
C ALA A 329 -62.56 -36.28 -98.91
N GLU A 330 -63.55 -36.67 -99.77
CA GLU A 330 -64.18 -35.70 -100.73
C GLU A 330 -65.57 -36.02 -101.42
N LYS A 331 -65.98 -37.29 -101.67
CA LYS A 331 -66.81 -37.60 -102.88
C LYS A 331 -68.37 -37.54 -102.85
N ASP A 332 -69.08 -37.59 -101.73
CA ASP A 332 -70.52 -37.96 -101.67
C ASP A 332 -71.56 -36.86 -102.04
N ARG A 333 -71.49 -36.33 -103.28
CA ARG A 333 -71.81 -34.90 -103.52
C ARG A 333 -73.01 -34.51 -104.41
N LEU A 334 -73.51 -35.35 -105.35
CA LEU A 334 -74.28 -34.82 -106.50
C LEU A 334 -75.81 -35.00 -106.54
N ILE A 335 -76.38 -36.18 -106.26
CA ILE A 335 -77.82 -36.45 -106.54
C ILE A 335 -78.78 -35.69 -105.61
N LYS A 336 -78.30 -35.15 -104.48
CA LYS A 336 -79.06 -34.32 -103.53
C LYS A 336 -79.61 -32.99 -104.12
N LYS A 337 -79.28 -32.63 -105.37
CA LYS A 337 -79.45 -31.28 -105.93
C LYS A 337 -80.86 -30.89 -106.40
N GLU A 338 -81.66 -31.80 -106.95
CA GLU A 338 -82.79 -31.37 -107.80
C GLU A 338 -84.16 -31.34 -107.10
N LYS A 339 -84.53 -32.36 -106.31
CA LYS A 339 -85.73 -32.26 -105.44
C LYS A 339 -85.57 -31.14 -104.38
N SER A 340 -84.34 -30.91 -103.95
CA SER A 340 -83.94 -29.76 -103.14
C SER A 340 -84.31 -28.41 -103.75
N LYS A 341 -84.66 -28.31 -105.06
CA LYS A 341 -84.90 -27.06 -105.77
C LYS A 341 -86.34 -26.54 -105.65
N GLU A 342 -87.35 -27.41 -105.67
CA GLU A 342 -88.75 -27.01 -105.43
C GLU A 342 -89.05 -26.88 -103.93
N GLU A 343 -88.47 -27.76 -103.12
CA GLU A 343 -88.43 -27.58 -101.66
C GLU A 343 -87.70 -26.28 -101.32
N MET A 344 -86.58 -25.94 -101.99
CA MET A 344 -85.98 -24.60 -101.90
C MET A 344 -86.98 -23.50 -102.22
N ALA A 345 -87.79 -23.59 -103.28
CA ALA A 345 -88.65 -22.49 -103.66
C ALA A 345 -89.70 -22.14 -102.58
N ARG A 346 -90.37 -23.15 -102.01
CA ARG A 346 -91.34 -22.95 -100.92
C ARG A 346 -90.68 -22.65 -99.59
N ALA A 347 -89.60 -23.36 -99.26
CA ALA A 347 -88.80 -23.07 -98.07
C ALA A 347 -88.17 -21.67 -98.13
N ASN A 348 -87.86 -21.13 -99.31
CA ASN A 348 -87.31 -19.78 -99.47
C ASN A 348 -88.38 -18.72 -99.19
N GLN A 349 -89.64 -18.92 -99.59
CA GLN A 349 -90.72 -17.98 -99.23
C GLN A 349 -91.02 -17.99 -97.72
N THR A 350 -91.11 -19.17 -97.09
CA THR A 350 -91.30 -19.25 -95.64
C THR A 350 -90.06 -18.81 -94.87
N MET A 351 -88.85 -19.13 -95.35
CA MET A 351 -87.59 -18.59 -94.83
C MET A 351 -87.54 -17.08 -94.97
N LEU A 352 -87.95 -16.46 -96.07
CA LEU A 352 -87.91 -15.01 -96.22
C LEU A 352 -88.83 -14.32 -95.21
N ALA A 353 -90.04 -14.86 -94.97
CA ALA A 353 -90.94 -14.34 -93.94
C ALA A 353 -90.38 -14.56 -92.52
N ALA A 354 -89.87 -15.77 -92.23
CA ALA A 354 -89.25 -16.09 -90.94
C ALA A 354 -88.00 -15.24 -90.69
N LYS A 355 -87.15 -15.05 -91.70
CA LYS A 355 -85.90 -14.28 -91.67
C LYS A 355 -86.14 -12.76 -91.63
N ALA A 356 -87.28 -12.27 -92.13
CA ALA A 356 -87.69 -10.89 -91.91
C ALA A 356 -88.09 -10.67 -90.44
N LYS A 357 -88.98 -11.53 -89.91
CA LYS A 357 -89.42 -11.44 -88.51
C LYS A 357 -88.29 -11.75 -87.51
N GLN A 358 -87.39 -12.66 -87.87
CA GLN A 358 -86.21 -12.95 -87.09
C GLN A 358 -85.24 -11.77 -87.15
N ARG A 359 -84.99 -11.14 -88.31
CA ARG A 359 -84.24 -9.87 -88.37
C ARG A 359 -84.82 -8.74 -87.50
N GLU A 360 -86.13 -8.64 -87.32
CA GLU A 360 -86.72 -7.69 -86.37
C GLU A 360 -86.41 -8.04 -84.91
N MET A 361 -86.47 -9.34 -84.55
CA MET A 361 -86.08 -9.83 -83.22
C MET A 361 -84.57 -9.68 -82.99
N ASP A 362 -83.75 -10.15 -83.93
CA ASP A 362 -82.30 -10.04 -83.96
C ASP A 362 -81.89 -8.56 -83.81
N ALA A 363 -82.47 -7.63 -84.60
CA ALA A 363 -82.16 -6.20 -84.49
C ALA A 363 -82.62 -5.58 -83.15
N ALA A 364 -83.73 -6.05 -82.58
CA ALA A 364 -84.18 -5.61 -81.26
C ALA A 364 -83.33 -6.20 -80.11
N GLU A 365 -82.70 -7.35 -80.31
CA GLU A 365 -81.75 -7.97 -79.38
C GLU A 365 -80.34 -7.38 -79.55
N GLU A 366 -79.89 -7.11 -80.78
CA GLU A 366 -78.70 -6.31 -81.09
C GLU A 366 -78.81 -4.90 -80.49
N ALA A 367 -79.94 -4.21 -80.61
CA ALA A 367 -80.12 -2.88 -80.00
C ALA A 367 -80.04 -2.94 -78.46
N LYS A 368 -80.61 -3.97 -77.83
CA LYS A 368 -80.46 -4.20 -76.38
C LYS A 368 -79.02 -4.54 -76.00
N LEU A 369 -78.34 -5.36 -76.80
CA LEU A 369 -76.95 -5.77 -76.59
C LEU A 369 -76.00 -4.59 -76.76
N VAL A 370 -76.18 -3.74 -77.77
CA VAL A 370 -75.42 -2.50 -77.97
C VAL A 370 -75.63 -1.54 -76.80
N ASN A 371 -76.87 -1.34 -76.34
CA ASN A 371 -77.13 -0.51 -75.15
C ASN A 371 -76.48 -1.09 -73.89
N LEU A 372 -76.60 -2.41 -73.66
CA LEU A 372 -75.97 -3.11 -72.54
C LEU A 372 -74.43 -3.04 -72.62
N MET A 373 -73.85 -3.14 -73.82
CA MET A 373 -72.41 -3.00 -74.03
C MET A 373 -71.95 -1.55 -73.86
N MET A 374 -72.71 -0.54 -74.29
CA MET A 374 -72.41 0.87 -74.02
C MET A 374 -72.47 1.17 -72.51
N GLU A 375 -73.49 0.69 -71.80
CA GLU A 375 -73.55 0.78 -70.34
C GLU A 375 -72.37 0.04 -69.68
N LYS A 376 -71.98 -1.12 -70.19
CA LYS A 376 -70.83 -1.88 -69.67
C LYS A 376 -69.53 -1.12 -69.90
N PHE A 377 -69.27 -0.64 -71.11
CA PHE A 377 -68.06 0.11 -71.43
C PHE A 377 -67.98 1.41 -70.61
N ALA A 378 -69.08 2.14 -70.43
CA ALA A 378 -69.08 3.32 -69.57
C ALA A 378 -68.72 2.99 -68.10
N LYS A 379 -69.24 1.87 -67.57
CA LYS A 379 -68.93 1.39 -66.21
C LYS A 379 -67.52 0.84 -66.09
N ASP A 380 -67.02 0.13 -67.10
CA ASP A 380 -65.64 -0.37 -67.17
C ASP A 380 -64.65 0.81 -67.24
N GLU A 381 -64.91 1.83 -68.08
CA GLU A 381 -64.09 3.05 -68.23
C GLU A 381 -64.09 3.92 -66.96
N GLU A 382 -65.23 4.02 -66.26
CA GLU A 382 -65.32 4.70 -64.97
C GLU A 382 -64.57 3.93 -63.87
N GLN A 383 -64.65 2.59 -63.85
CA GLN A 383 -63.85 1.75 -62.95
C GLN A 383 -62.35 1.84 -63.27
N GLU A 384 -61.96 1.88 -64.54
CA GLU A 384 -60.55 1.98 -64.95
C GLU A 384 -59.95 3.32 -64.55
N ARG A 385 -60.68 4.43 -64.75
CA ARG A 385 -60.31 5.76 -64.20
C ARG A 385 -60.13 5.73 -62.68
N GLN A 386 -61.07 5.14 -61.94
CA GLN A 386 -60.97 5.06 -60.48
C GLN A 386 -59.80 4.16 -60.04
N ALA A 387 -59.56 3.04 -60.74
CA ALA A 387 -58.45 2.14 -60.49
C ALA A 387 -57.09 2.78 -60.78
N GLU A 388 -56.98 3.59 -61.83
CA GLU A 388 -55.76 4.35 -62.15
C GLU A 388 -55.50 5.48 -61.15
N LEU A 389 -56.52 6.28 -60.79
CA LEU A 389 -56.41 7.26 -59.70
C LEU A 389 -55.99 6.60 -58.38
N ALA A 390 -56.56 5.43 -58.06
CA ALA A 390 -56.16 4.64 -56.89
C ALA A 390 -54.76 4.02 -57.01
N ARG A 391 -54.22 3.79 -58.21
CA ARG A 391 -52.82 3.38 -58.42
C ARG A 391 -51.86 4.55 -58.24
N VAL A 392 -52.18 5.72 -58.80
CA VAL A 392 -51.39 6.96 -58.65
C VAL A 392 -51.34 7.37 -57.18
N SER A 393 -52.50 7.47 -56.51
CA SER A 393 -52.61 7.80 -55.10
C SER A 393 -51.78 6.87 -54.20
N ARG A 394 -51.90 5.54 -54.36
CA ARG A 394 -51.08 4.58 -53.60
C ARG A 394 -49.58 4.69 -53.90
N ARG A 395 -49.18 5.04 -55.12
CA ARG A 395 -47.77 5.28 -55.47
C ARG A 395 -47.24 6.57 -54.83
N GLU A 396 -48.08 7.59 -54.65
CA GLU A 396 -47.71 8.83 -53.96
C GLU A 396 -47.66 8.64 -52.43
N GLN A 397 -48.59 7.88 -51.86
CA GLN A 397 -48.55 7.45 -50.45
C GLN A 397 -47.26 6.68 -50.16
N TYR A 398 -46.96 5.64 -50.94
CA TYR A 398 -45.74 4.85 -50.78
C TYR A 398 -44.45 5.66 -50.98
N LYS A 399 -44.45 6.68 -51.84
CA LYS A 399 -43.33 7.63 -51.95
C LYS A 399 -43.15 8.47 -50.68
N LYS A 400 -44.24 9.02 -50.13
CA LYS A 400 -44.21 9.77 -48.87
C LYS A 400 -43.75 8.90 -47.71
N GLU A 401 -44.25 7.66 -47.61
CA GLU A 401 -43.81 6.68 -46.61
C GLU A 401 -42.30 6.38 -46.72
N ILE A 402 -41.74 6.31 -47.94
CA ILE A 402 -40.28 6.17 -48.15
C ILE A 402 -39.52 7.44 -47.73
N GLU A 403 -40.03 8.63 -48.03
CA GLU A 403 -39.41 9.91 -47.64
C GLU A 403 -39.48 10.16 -46.12
N GLU A 404 -40.58 9.75 -45.47
CA GLU A 404 -40.75 9.70 -44.02
C GLU A 404 -39.81 8.68 -43.38
N GLN A 405 -39.75 7.43 -43.88
CA GLN A 405 -38.77 6.45 -43.39
C GLN A 405 -37.32 6.91 -43.59
N LYS A 406 -37.01 7.61 -44.69
CA LYS A 406 -35.67 8.14 -44.96
C LYS A 406 -35.32 9.28 -44.00
N SER A 407 -36.25 10.21 -43.76
CA SER A 407 -36.03 11.31 -42.81
C SER A 407 -35.99 10.84 -41.36
N GLN A 408 -36.81 9.85 -40.97
CA GLN A 408 -36.74 9.18 -39.67
C GLN A 408 -35.38 8.49 -39.47
N ARG A 409 -34.87 7.73 -40.45
CA ARG A 409 -33.54 7.10 -40.34
C ARG A 409 -32.41 8.13 -40.27
N LEU A 410 -32.50 9.21 -41.05
CA LEU A 410 -31.52 10.30 -41.00
C LEU A 410 -31.52 10.96 -39.61
N HIS A 411 -32.71 11.29 -39.08
CA HIS A 411 -32.86 11.88 -37.77
C HIS A 411 -32.39 10.95 -36.64
N MET A 412 -32.68 9.64 -36.71
CA MET A 412 -32.15 8.66 -35.77
C MET A 412 -30.62 8.61 -35.79
N TYR A 413 -30.01 8.58 -36.99
CA TYR A 413 -28.54 8.61 -37.13
C TYR A 413 -27.92 9.92 -36.64
N GLU A 414 -28.57 11.07 -36.88
CA GLU A 414 -28.14 12.36 -36.35
C GLU A 414 -28.21 12.39 -34.82
N VAL A 415 -29.30 11.89 -34.21
CA VAL A 415 -29.46 11.78 -32.76
C VAL A 415 -28.43 10.82 -32.15
N GLU A 416 -28.27 9.63 -32.74
CA GLU A 416 -27.29 8.63 -32.32
C GLU A 416 -25.86 9.22 -32.36
N LYS A 417 -25.48 9.86 -33.47
CA LYS A 417 -24.20 10.56 -33.60
C LYS A 417 -24.03 11.71 -32.60
N THR A 418 -25.07 12.48 -32.28
CA THR A 418 -24.97 13.52 -31.23
C THR A 418 -24.81 12.91 -29.84
N ASN A 419 -25.42 11.75 -29.57
CA ASN A 419 -25.27 11.03 -28.31
C ASN A 419 -23.86 10.40 -28.20
N GLU A 420 -23.32 9.84 -29.29
CA GLU A 420 -21.92 9.36 -29.34
C GLU A 420 -20.93 10.51 -29.09
N LEU A 421 -21.12 11.66 -29.75
CA LEU A 421 -20.26 12.83 -29.56
C LEU A 421 -20.36 13.39 -28.13
N ALA A 422 -21.57 13.47 -27.57
CA ALA A 422 -21.78 13.90 -26.18
C ALA A 422 -21.14 12.93 -25.18
N GLY A 423 -21.30 11.61 -25.34
CA GLY A 423 -20.63 10.61 -24.50
C GLY A 423 -19.11 10.69 -24.58
N VAL A 424 -18.57 10.94 -25.78
CA VAL A 424 -17.13 11.18 -26.00
C VAL A 424 -16.66 12.55 -25.47
N GLU A 425 -17.55 13.47 -25.09
CA GLU A 425 -17.21 14.69 -24.35
C GLU A 425 -17.34 14.47 -22.83
N GLU A 426 -18.39 13.78 -22.35
CA GLU A 426 -18.54 13.35 -20.96
C GLU A 426 -17.35 12.47 -20.49
N ASP A 427 -16.94 11.49 -21.30
CA ASP A 427 -15.77 10.63 -21.02
C ASP A 427 -14.47 11.44 -20.88
N LYS A 428 -14.31 12.51 -21.68
CA LYS A 428 -13.15 13.41 -21.57
C LYS A 428 -13.22 14.23 -20.29
N GLU A 429 -14.37 14.82 -19.96
CA GLU A 429 -14.53 15.59 -18.73
C GLU A 429 -14.28 14.72 -17.48
N VAL A 430 -14.75 13.47 -17.49
CA VAL A 430 -14.50 12.49 -16.42
C VAL A 430 -13.01 12.14 -16.32
N GLU A 431 -12.34 11.88 -17.44
CA GLU A 431 -10.91 11.56 -17.45
C GLU A 431 -9.99 12.77 -17.15
N GLU A 432 -10.38 13.99 -17.53
CA GLU A 432 -9.69 15.23 -17.13
C GLU A 432 -9.90 15.53 -15.65
N TYR A 433 -11.11 15.38 -15.12
CA TYR A 433 -11.40 15.46 -13.69
C TYR A 433 -10.58 14.44 -12.89
N ARG A 434 -10.52 13.18 -13.36
CA ARG A 434 -9.71 12.11 -12.76
C ARG A 434 -8.22 12.48 -12.72
N LYS A 435 -7.68 13.01 -13.83
CA LYS A 435 -6.28 13.46 -13.91
C LYS A 435 -6.00 14.65 -12.99
N ALA A 436 -6.92 15.62 -12.89
CA ALA A 436 -6.81 16.75 -11.98
C ALA A 436 -6.81 16.29 -10.50
N VAL A 437 -7.70 15.38 -10.11
CA VAL A 437 -7.75 14.79 -8.76
C VAL A 437 -6.47 14.01 -8.45
N VAL A 438 -5.98 13.19 -9.39
CA VAL A 438 -4.71 12.46 -9.22
C VAL A 438 -3.52 13.43 -9.08
N ALA A 439 -3.45 14.48 -9.89
CA ALA A 439 -2.40 15.50 -9.80
C ALA A 439 -2.43 16.27 -8.46
N GLU A 440 -3.61 16.61 -7.94
CA GLU A 440 -3.73 17.26 -6.64
C GLU A 440 -3.35 16.33 -5.48
N ALA A 441 -3.83 15.08 -5.49
CA ALA A 441 -3.49 14.08 -4.48
C ALA A 441 -1.97 13.79 -4.47
N ARG A 442 -1.37 13.66 -5.66
CA ARG A 442 0.06 13.52 -5.89
C ARG A 442 0.87 14.70 -5.33
N ARG A 443 0.42 15.93 -5.59
CA ARG A 443 1.01 17.15 -5.03
C ARG A 443 0.98 17.13 -3.51
N ARG A 444 -0.15 16.78 -2.89
CA ARG A 444 -0.28 16.69 -1.41
C ARG A 444 0.65 15.64 -0.81
N LEU A 445 0.71 14.43 -1.38
CA LEU A 445 1.63 13.36 -0.95
C LEU A 445 3.10 13.79 -1.03
N LEU A 446 3.50 14.51 -2.09
CA LEU A 446 4.84 15.07 -2.21
C LEU A 446 5.10 16.18 -1.19
N GLU A 447 4.12 17.05 -0.89
CA GLU A 447 4.26 18.12 0.10
C GLU A 447 4.42 17.58 1.54
N GLU A 448 3.63 16.59 1.94
CA GLU A 448 3.69 15.97 3.27
C GLU A 448 4.99 15.19 3.52
N HIS A 449 5.57 14.61 2.47
CA HIS A 449 6.72 13.70 2.59
C HIS A 449 8.06 14.32 2.18
N SER A 450 8.10 15.34 1.32
CA SER A 450 9.33 16.06 0.93
C SER A 450 10.15 16.53 2.14
N LYS A 451 9.50 17.21 3.09
CA LYS A 451 10.11 17.68 4.37
C LYS A 451 10.77 16.56 5.18
N ARG A 452 10.27 15.32 5.06
CA ARG A 452 10.78 14.14 5.79
C ARG A 452 11.82 13.35 4.99
N LEU A 453 11.79 13.44 3.66
CA LEU A 453 12.58 12.65 2.71
C LEU A 453 13.56 13.47 1.86
N SER A 454 13.80 14.75 2.21
CA SER A 454 14.85 15.56 1.61
C SER A 454 16.18 14.81 1.60
N GLY A 455 16.83 14.73 0.44
CA GLY A 455 18.03 13.92 0.17
C GLY A 455 17.80 12.43 -0.13
N PHE A 456 16.66 11.84 0.22
CA PHE A 456 16.41 10.38 0.14
C PHE A 456 15.36 9.95 -0.91
N LEU A 457 14.75 10.90 -1.63
CA LEU A 457 13.78 10.64 -2.70
C LEU A 457 14.42 9.89 -3.91
N PRO A 458 13.89 8.73 -4.34
CA PRO A 458 14.44 7.98 -5.46
C PRO A 458 14.16 8.66 -6.82
N LYS A 459 14.97 8.30 -7.81
CA LYS A 459 14.86 8.81 -9.20
C LYS A 459 13.48 8.50 -9.80
N GLY A 460 12.95 9.42 -10.60
CA GLY A 460 11.64 9.28 -11.27
C GLY A 460 10.41 9.58 -10.41
N THR A 461 10.55 9.78 -9.10
CA THR A 461 9.43 10.15 -8.20
C THR A 461 8.78 11.50 -8.57
N ILE A 462 9.58 12.40 -9.14
CA ILE A 462 9.16 13.71 -9.65
C ILE A 462 9.04 13.61 -11.18
N GLN A 463 7.92 14.08 -11.73
CA GLN A 463 7.62 14.14 -13.17
C GLN A 463 7.43 15.57 -13.68
N SER A 464 6.80 16.46 -12.91
CA SER A 464 6.60 17.88 -13.32
C SER A 464 7.69 18.81 -12.77
N GLN A 465 7.91 19.95 -13.43
CA GLN A 465 8.71 21.04 -12.89
C GLN A 465 8.08 21.67 -11.64
N ASP A 466 6.74 21.70 -11.56
CA ASP A 466 6.02 22.21 -10.38
C ASP A 466 6.23 21.34 -9.15
N GLU A 467 6.27 20.01 -9.34
CA GLU A 467 6.62 19.05 -8.29
C GLU A 467 8.08 19.23 -7.85
N LEU A 468 9.00 19.48 -8.78
CA LEU A 468 10.39 19.77 -8.46
C LEU A 468 10.54 21.07 -7.65
N ALA A 469 9.76 22.11 -8.00
CA ALA A 469 9.72 23.36 -7.25
C ALA A 469 9.11 23.15 -5.85
N LEU A 470 8.03 22.38 -5.74
CA LEU A 470 7.38 22.03 -4.46
C LEU A 470 8.35 21.30 -3.52
N VAL A 471 9.02 20.25 -4.02
CA VAL A 471 9.99 19.46 -3.24
C VAL A 471 11.20 20.32 -2.84
N ARG A 472 11.67 21.23 -3.70
CA ARG A 472 12.80 22.13 -3.39
C ARG A 472 12.43 23.29 -2.45
N GLY A 473 11.19 23.78 -2.49
CA GLY A 473 10.68 24.80 -1.56
C GLY A 473 10.29 24.25 -0.19
N ALA A 474 10.28 22.93 -0.04
CA ALA A 474 9.98 22.19 1.19
C ALA A 474 11.19 21.47 1.78
N ALA A 475 12.38 21.66 1.20
CA ALA A 475 13.67 21.08 1.61
C ALA A 475 14.55 22.11 2.33
#